data_AF-A0A497CN03-F1
#
_entry.id   AF-A0A497CN03-F1
#
_cell.length_a   1.000
_cell.length_b   1.000
_cell.length_c   1.000
_cell.angle_alpha   90.00
_cell.angle_beta   90.00
_cell.angle_gamma   90.00
#
_symmetry.space_group_name_H-M   'P 1'
#
loop_
_entity.id
_entity.type
_entity.pdbx_description
1 polymer ?
#
loop_
_entity_poly.entity_id
_entity_poly.type
_entity_poly.pdbx_seq_one_letter_code
_entity_poly.pdbx_strand_id
1 'polypeptide(L)' 'MAKFNIANYFKEIYDEWMHKVSWPTWSELQNSAIVVSVASLIIAFTVFLMDNSFQFVLERFYEMF' A
#
# COMPACT_ATOMS: atom_id res chain seq x y z
N MET A 1 -33.55 2.32 -31.03
CA MET A 1 -32.56 1.27 -30.69
C MET A 1 -31.17 1.89 -30.81
N ALA A 2 -30.75 2.59 -29.75
CA ALA A 2 -29.48 3.31 -29.74
C ALA A 2 -28.35 2.28 -29.79
N LYS A 3 -27.59 2.24 -30.89
CA LYS A 3 -26.32 1.52 -30.94
C LYS A 3 -25.40 2.23 -29.95
N PHE A 4 -25.31 1.71 -28.73
CA PHE A 4 -24.24 2.07 -27.79
C PHE A 4 -22.93 1.79 -28.52
N ASN A 5 -22.35 2.83 -29.11
CA ASN A 5 -21.05 2.78 -29.74
C ASN A 5 -20.04 2.66 -28.60
N ILE A 6 -19.83 1.42 -28.15
CA ILE A 6 -18.81 1.02 -27.19
C ILE A 6 -17.44 1.61 -27.57
N ALA A 7 -17.18 1.73 -28.88
CA ALA A 7 -16.01 2.42 -29.42
C ALA A 7 -15.88 3.90 -28.98
N ASN A 8 -16.99 4.64 -28.87
CA ASN A 8 -16.97 6.02 -28.40
C ASN A 8 -16.79 6.09 -26.88
N TYR A 9 -17.41 5.18 -26.12
CA TYR A 9 -17.24 5.09 -24.67
C TYR A 9 -15.78 4.75 -24.27
N PHE A 10 -15.13 3.83 -24.99
CA PHE A 10 -13.70 3.56 -24.80
C PHE A 10 -12.81 4.74 -25.17
N LYS A 11 -13.21 5.53 -26.17
CA LYS A 11 -12.50 6.74 -26.57
C LYS A 11 -12.63 7.86 -25.54
N GLU A 12 -13.82 8.05 -24.98
CA GLU A 12 -14.06 8.97 -23.86
C GLU A 12 -13.30 8.54 -22.61
N ILE A 13 -13.29 7.24 -22.27
CA ILE A 13 -12.47 6.72 -21.16
C ILE A 13 -10.98 6.99 -21.39
N TYR A 14 -10.47 6.80 -22.61
CA TYR A 14 -9.07 7.03 -22.92
C TYR A 14 -8.69 8.51 -22.81
N ASP A 15 -9.53 9.41 -23.34
CA ASP A 15 -9.34 10.85 -23.18
C ASP A 15 -9.47 11.29 -21.71
N GLU A 16 -10.38 10.71 -20.92
CA GLU A 16 -10.51 10.99 -19.48
C GLU A 16 -9.31 10.49 -18.66
N TRP A 17 -8.82 9.28 -18.95
CA TRP A 17 -7.64 8.73 -18.26
C TRP A 17 -6.40 9.58 -18.53
N MET A 18 -6.22 10.03 -19.77
CA MET A 18 -5.04 10.80 -20.17
C MET A 18 -5.09 12.27 -19.71
N HIS A 19 -6.26 12.91 -19.72
CA HIS A 19 -6.40 14.33 -19.38
C HIS A 19 -6.78 14.60 -17.93
N LYS A 20 -7.28 13.59 -17.19
CA LYS A 20 -7.82 13.77 -15.82
C LYS A 20 -7.10 12.96 -14.74
N VAL A 21 -6.19 12.06 -15.12
CA VAL A 21 -5.33 11.34 -14.17
C VAL A 21 -3.89 11.67 -14.50
N SER A 22 -3.38 12.72 -13.88
CA SER A 22 -1.96 13.04 -13.88
C SER A 22 -1.22 11.93 -13.12
N TRP A 23 -0.82 10.88 -13.85
CA TRP A 23 0.10 9.89 -13.32
C TRP A 23 1.34 10.65 -12.83
N PRO A 24 1.70 10.55 -11.54
CA PRO A 24 2.77 11.35 -10.99
C PRO A 24 4.06 11.04 -11.75
N THR A 25 4.95 12.01 -11.85
CA THR A 25 6.24 11.75 -12.49
C THR A 25 6.96 10.62 -11.73
N TRP A 26 7.77 9.83 -12.41
CA TRP A 26 8.47 8.68 -11.81
C TRP A 26 9.24 9.04 -10.52
N SER A 27 9.70 10.29 -10.40
CA SER A 27 10.36 10.82 -9.20
C SER A 27 9.41 10.98 -8.00
N GLU A 28 8.17 11.44 -8.21
CA GLU A 28 7.17 11.59 -7.14
C GLU A 28 6.63 10.22 -6.69
N LEU A 29 6.51 9.27 -7.62
CA LEU A 29 6.16 7.89 -7.30
C LEU A 29 7.22 7.25 -6.40
N GLN A 30 8.50 7.46 -6.74
CA GLN A 30 9.60 6.94 -5.95
C GLN A 30 9.65 7.60 -4.56
N ASN A 31 9.43 8.91 -4.46
CA ASN A 31 9.34 9.60 -3.18
C ASN A 31 8.21 9.02 -2.30
N SER A 32 7.03 8.82 -2.87
CA SER A 32 5.88 8.21 -2.16
C SER A 32 6.18 6.78 -1.72
N ALA A 33 6.82 5.98 -2.57
CA ALA A 33 7.21 4.61 -2.23
C ALA A 33 8.27 4.55 -1.12
N ILE A 34 9.23 5.48 -1.10
CA ILE A 34 10.23 5.58 -0.03
C ILE A 34 9.56 5.89 1.31
N VAL A 35 8.62 6.83 1.34
CA VAL A 35 7.86 7.15 2.56
C VAL A 35 7.12 5.93 3.09
N VAL A 36 6.42 5.19 2.22
CA VAL A 36 5.69 3.98 2.62
C VAL A 36 6.64 2.87 3.10
N SER A 37 7.79 2.71 2.46
CA SER A 37 8.82 1.74 2.87
C SER A 37 9.40 2.04 4.26
N VAL A 38 9.63 3.31 4.58
CA VAL A 38 10.08 3.70 5.93
C VAL A 38 8.98 3.46 6.95
N ALA A 39 7.72 3.79 6.62
CA ALA A 39 6.59 3.54 7.50
C ALA A 39 6.40 2.04 7.79
N SER A 40 6.53 1.17 6.78
CA SER A 40 6.41 -0.28 6.97
C SER A 40 7.55 -0.85 7.82
N LEU A 41 8.77 -0.30 7.71
CA LEU A 41 9.92 -0.68 8.52
C LEU A 41 9.69 -0.37 10.01
N ILE A 42 9.10 0.79 10.33
CA ILE A 42 8.74 1.16 11.71
C ILE A 42 7.68 0.20 12.28
N ILE A 43 6.68 -0.15 11.47
CA ILE A 43 5.63 -1.11 11.88
C ILE A 43 6.25 -2.48 12.13
N ALA A 44 7.14 -2.95 11.25
CA ALA A 44 7.83 -4.22 11.41
C ALA A 44 8.66 -4.27 12.70
N PHE A 45 9.37 -3.18 13.03
CA PHE A 45 10.12 -3.08 14.27
C PHE A 45 9.21 -3.12 15.51
N THR A 46 8.05 -2.46 15.44
CA THR A 46 7.07 -2.47 16.53
C THR A 46 6.51 -3.88 16.77
N VAL A 47 6.13 -4.60 15.70
CA VAL A 47 5.65 -5.98 15.81
C VAL A 47 6.75 -6.88 16.36
N PHE A 48 7.99 -6.73 15.90
CA PHE A 48 9.13 -7.49 16.43
C PHE A 48 9.30 -7.31 17.94
N LEU A 49 9.20 -6.08 18.45
CA LEU A 49 9.27 -5.84 19.90
C LEU A 49 8.11 -6.51 20.64
N MET A 50 6.89 -6.44 20.10
CA MET A 50 5.73 -7.09 20.69
C MET A 50 5.93 -8.60 20.76
N ASP A 51 6.32 -9.24 19.66
CA ASP A 51 6.54 -10.70 19.58
C ASP A 51 7.59 -11.16 20.60
N ASN A 52 8.73 -10.47 20.68
CA ASN A 52 9.77 -10.78 21.68
C ASN A 52 9.28 -10.60 23.11
N SER A 53 8.51 -9.55 23.38
CA SER A 53 8.00 -9.29 24.72
C SER A 53 7.03 -10.38 25.19
N PHE A 54 6.13 -10.84 24.30
CA PHE A 54 5.19 -11.91 24.62
C PHE A 54 5.89 -13.25 24.78
N GLN A 55 6.85 -13.58 23.91
CA GLN A 55 7.64 -14.80 24.05
C GLN A 55 8.38 -14.83 25.39
N PHE A 56 9.08 -13.75 25.74
CA PHE A 56 9.81 -13.66 27.00
C PHE A 56 8.89 -13.80 28.21
N VAL A 57 7.73 -13.13 28.21
CA VAL A 57 6.78 -13.24 29.32
C VAL A 57 6.21 -14.66 29.45
N LEU A 58 5.87 -15.30 28.32
CA LEU A 58 5.33 -16.65 28.32
C LEU A 58 6.36 -17.68 28.76
N GLU A 59 7.59 -17.63 28.24
CA GLU A 59 8.68 -18.52 28.67
C GLU A 59 8.91 -18.43 30.17
N ARG A 60 9.00 -17.21 30.72
CA ARG A 60 9.19 -17.00 32.16
C ARG A 60 8.01 -17.49 33.00
N PHE A 61 6.79 -17.39 32.48
CA PHE A 61 5.60 -17.92 33.15
C PHE A 61 5.55 -19.45 33.12
N TYR A 62 5.91 -20.07 31.99
CA TYR A 62 6.00 -21.53 31.87
C TYR A 62 7.15 -22.13 32.67
N GLU A 63 8.28 -21.44 32.82
CA GLU A 63 9.37 -21.89 33.70
C GLU A 63 9.01 -21.85 35.18
N MET A 64 8.06 -20.98 35.57
CA MET A 64 7.63 -20.83 36.96
C MET A 64 6.56 -21.87 37.37
N PHE A 65 5.92 -22.55 36.42
CA PHE A 65 4.90 -23.59 36.66
C PHE A 65 5.47 -24.99 36.38
#